data_AF-A0A2W6VUZ7-F1
#
_entry.id   AF-A0A2W6VUZ7-F1
#
_cell.length_a   1.000
_cell.length_b   1.000
_cell.length_c   1.000
_cell.angle_alpha   90.00
_cell.angle_beta   90.00
_cell.angle_gamma   90.00
#
_symmetry.space_group_name_H-M   'P 1'
#
loop_
_entity.id
_entity.type
_entity.pdbx_description
1 polymer ?
#
loop_
_entity_poly.entity_id
_entity_poly.type
_entity_poly.pdbx_seq_one_letter_code
_entity_poly.pdbx_strand_id
1 'polypeptide(L)'
;GEAAVYDFKRNDVPGSTDRDRDYWRDVGTIDSFFDAHMDLISTLPIFNLYNTDWPIHSQAVNSPPAKFVRDGVGRMGNAIDSIVSLGSVLSGTHLERSVVGPWTLSAGGATITDSVLFDHVDVGAGARVHRAILDKNVVLEPGATVGVDRSLDIARGFTVTDSGITVVGKNARITR
;
A
#
# COMPACT_ATOMS: atom_id res chain seq x y z
N GLY A 1 -13.04 -6.31 32.80
CA GLY A 1 -11.77 -5.95 32.14
C GLY A 1 -11.27 -4.68 32.77
N GLU A 2 -9.98 -4.60 33.06
CA GLU A 2 -9.36 -3.33 33.42
C GLU A 2 -9.29 -2.45 32.16
N ALA A 3 -9.68 -1.19 32.30
CA ALA A 3 -9.49 -0.18 31.27
C ALA A 3 -8.36 0.74 31.72
N ALA A 4 -7.38 0.96 30.84
CA ALA A 4 -6.32 1.94 31.06
C ALA A 4 -6.58 3.17 30.17
N VAL A 5 -6.22 4.35 30.67
CA VAL A 5 -6.16 5.59 29.89
C VAL A 5 -4.70 5.99 29.73
N TYR A 6 -4.36 6.55 28.57
CA TYR A 6 -2.98 6.85 28.20
C TYR A 6 -2.80 8.36 28.04
N ASP A 7 -1.88 8.98 28.79
CA ASP A 7 -1.57 10.41 28.68
C ASP A 7 -0.61 10.63 27.51
N PHE A 8 -1.16 10.89 26.33
CA PHE A 8 -0.38 11.14 25.12
C PHE A 8 0.65 12.27 25.29
N LYS A 9 0.38 13.28 26.12
CA LYS A 9 1.24 14.47 26.22
C LYS A 9 2.53 14.21 27.02
N ARG A 10 2.48 13.29 27.97
CA ARG A 10 3.59 13.02 28.91
C ARG A 10 4.18 11.62 28.78
N ASN A 11 3.56 10.78 27.96
CA ASN A 11 4.01 9.44 27.77
C ASN A 11 5.35 9.41 27.03
N ASP A 12 6.19 8.48 27.43
CA ASP A 12 7.42 8.14 26.73
C ASP A 12 7.27 6.71 26.21
N VAL A 13 7.23 6.57 24.88
CA VAL A 13 7.12 5.24 24.24
C VAL A 13 8.50 4.61 24.23
N PRO A 14 8.71 3.44 24.87
CA PRO A 14 9.99 2.75 24.83
C PRO A 14 10.47 2.55 23.39
N GLY A 15 11.75 2.84 23.14
CA GLY A 15 12.35 2.71 21.80
C GLY A 15 11.97 3.80 20.80
N SER A 16 11.15 4.80 21.19
CA SER A 16 10.84 5.95 20.34
C SER A 16 11.98 6.96 20.29
N THR A 17 11.97 7.78 19.25
CA THR A 17 12.86 8.89 18.95
C THR A 17 12.08 10.20 18.97
N ASP A 18 12.78 11.35 18.90
CA ASP A 18 12.11 12.65 18.80
C ASP A 18 11.20 12.79 17.57
N ARG A 19 11.39 11.96 16.54
CA ARG A 19 10.61 12.00 15.31
C ARG A 19 9.27 11.27 15.39
N ASP A 20 9.19 10.17 16.15
CA ASP A 20 8.03 9.27 16.22
C ASP A 20 7.36 9.21 17.60
N ARG A 21 7.96 9.79 18.65
CA ARG A 21 7.43 9.87 20.04
C ARG A 21 5.98 10.38 20.16
N ASP A 22 5.58 11.29 19.27
CA ASP A 22 4.28 11.95 19.29
C ASP A 22 3.51 11.68 17.98
N TYR A 23 3.76 10.53 17.34
CA TYR A 23 3.04 10.17 16.12
C TYR A 23 1.56 9.88 16.41
N TRP A 24 0.68 10.67 15.83
CA TRP A 24 -0.76 10.46 15.87
C TRP A 24 -1.39 10.88 14.54
N ARG A 25 -2.31 10.05 14.04
CA ARG A 25 -3.12 10.31 12.83
C ARG A 25 -4.58 9.97 13.13
N ASP A 26 -5.49 10.88 12.79
CA ASP A 26 -6.95 10.70 12.93
C ASP A 26 -7.53 9.74 11.87
N VAL A 27 -6.91 9.68 10.70
CA VAL A 27 -7.35 8.83 9.58
C VAL A 27 -8.85 9.04 9.23
N GLY A 28 -9.34 10.29 9.37
CA GLY A 28 -10.74 10.66 9.14
C GLY A 28 -11.11 10.93 7.67
N THR A 29 -10.11 11.05 6.79
CA THR A 29 -10.30 11.28 5.34
C THR A 29 -9.48 10.29 4.51
N ILE A 30 -9.85 10.10 3.25
CA ILE A 30 -9.09 9.26 2.30
C ILE A 30 -7.63 9.74 2.19
N ASP A 31 -7.42 11.06 2.10
CA ASP A 31 -6.09 11.66 2.03
C ASP A 31 -5.29 11.37 3.31
N SER A 32 -5.87 11.55 4.50
CA SER A 32 -5.19 11.24 5.76
C SER A 32 -4.89 9.74 5.94
N PHE A 33 -5.75 8.87 5.41
CA PHE A 33 -5.53 7.43 5.37
C PHE A 33 -4.34 7.09 4.47
N PHE A 34 -4.31 7.68 3.27
CA PHE A 34 -3.26 7.47 2.30
C PHE A 34 -1.91 7.97 2.84
N ASP A 35 -1.87 9.20 3.37
CA ASP A 35 -0.68 9.79 3.96
C ASP A 35 -0.12 8.95 5.11
N ALA A 36 -0.99 8.41 5.98
CA ALA A 36 -0.58 7.52 7.06
C ALA A 36 0.10 6.23 6.56
N HIS A 37 -0.27 5.72 5.37
CA HIS A 37 0.43 4.59 4.75
C HIS A 37 1.75 5.02 4.12
N MET A 38 1.80 6.20 3.50
CA MET A 38 3.02 6.75 2.91
C MET A 38 4.07 7.08 4.00
N ASP A 39 3.63 7.47 5.20
CA ASP A 39 4.51 7.69 6.36
C ASP A 39 5.31 6.42 6.75
N LEU A 40 4.77 5.21 6.47
CA LEU A 40 5.43 3.92 6.76
C LEU A 40 6.64 3.64 5.86
N ILE A 41 6.58 4.13 4.63
CA ILE A 41 7.57 3.87 3.57
C ILE A 41 8.47 5.08 3.30
N SER A 42 8.32 6.14 4.09
CA SER A 42 9.21 7.28 4.08
C SER A 42 10.64 6.85 4.43
N THR A 43 11.64 7.47 3.80
CA THR A 43 13.07 7.20 4.03
C THR A 43 13.46 7.36 5.50
N LEU A 44 12.82 8.29 6.20
CA LEU A 44 12.87 8.44 7.64
C LEU A 44 11.43 8.31 8.17
N PRO A 45 10.97 7.09 8.45
CA PRO A 45 9.58 6.85 8.81
C PRO A 45 9.21 7.65 10.05
N ILE A 46 8.07 8.34 9.97
CA ILE A 46 7.52 9.11 11.11
C ILE A 46 6.77 8.14 12.05
N PHE A 47 6.49 6.92 11.58
CA PHE A 47 5.98 5.82 12.39
C PHE A 47 6.85 4.57 12.19
N ASN A 48 7.59 4.19 13.24
CA ASN A 48 8.55 3.11 13.17
C ASN A 48 7.93 1.74 13.50
N LEU A 49 7.56 0.97 12.47
CA LEU A 49 7.06 -0.42 12.62
C LEU A 49 8.12 -1.40 13.16
N TYR A 50 9.39 -1.00 13.20
CA TYR A 50 10.50 -1.84 13.66
C TYR A 50 10.86 -1.59 15.13
N ASN A 51 10.07 -0.80 15.86
CA ASN A 51 10.23 -0.65 17.30
C ASN A 51 9.82 -1.95 18.03
N THR A 52 10.81 -2.73 18.46
CA THR A 52 10.60 -3.99 19.18
C THR A 52 10.37 -3.81 20.68
N ASP A 53 10.67 -2.63 21.23
CA ASP A 53 10.46 -2.30 22.65
C ASP A 53 8.99 -1.96 22.93
N TRP A 54 8.26 -1.55 21.88
CA TRP A 54 6.82 -1.31 21.91
C TRP A 54 6.11 -1.95 20.70
N PRO A 55 5.99 -3.29 20.67
CA PRO A 55 5.53 -4.01 19.50
C PRO A 55 4.02 -3.83 19.25
N ILE A 56 3.65 -3.76 17.97
CA ILE A 56 2.26 -3.80 17.54
C ILE A 56 1.86 -5.26 17.33
N HIS A 57 0.97 -5.75 18.19
CA HIS A 57 0.42 -7.09 18.03
C HIS A 57 -0.78 -7.10 17.08
N SER A 58 -0.75 -8.02 16.12
CA SER A 58 -1.85 -8.31 15.21
C SER A 58 -1.90 -9.82 14.96
N GLN A 59 -2.91 -10.28 14.22
CA GLN A 59 -2.99 -11.67 13.82
C GLN A 59 -1.82 -12.03 12.89
N ALA A 60 -0.98 -12.96 13.31
CA ALA A 60 0.06 -13.52 12.46
C ALA A 60 -0.55 -14.53 11.48
N VAL A 61 -0.59 -14.19 10.19
CA VAL A 61 -1.02 -15.11 9.13
C VAL A 61 0.20 -15.87 8.62
N ASN A 62 0.13 -17.21 8.63
CA ASN A 62 1.17 -18.04 8.01
C ASN A 62 1.08 -17.88 6.48
N SER A 63 2.05 -17.19 5.88
CA SER A 63 2.10 -16.91 4.45
C SER A 63 3.55 -17.02 3.96
N PRO A 64 3.79 -17.44 2.71
CA PRO A 64 5.14 -17.56 2.19
C PRO A 64 5.81 -16.18 2.09
N PRO A 65 7.15 -16.12 2.00
CA PRO A 65 7.85 -14.86 1.77
C PRO A 65 7.38 -14.16 0.49
N ALA A 66 7.49 -12.83 0.46
CA ALA A 66 7.31 -12.08 -0.76
C ALA A 66 8.34 -12.52 -1.82
N LYS A 67 7.88 -12.69 -3.06
CA LYS A 67 8.69 -13.22 -4.16
C LYS A 67 8.80 -12.20 -5.28
N PHE A 68 10.04 -11.89 -5.67
CA PHE A 68 10.37 -11.06 -6.82
C PHE A 68 11.02 -11.92 -7.90
N VAL A 69 10.50 -11.87 -9.11
CA VAL A 69 11.01 -12.66 -10.24
C VAL A 69 11.01 -11.86 -11.54
N ARG A 70 11.74 -12.37 -12.53
CA ARG A 70 11.64 -11.87 -13.89
C ARG A 70 10.31 -12.26 -14.51
N ASP A 71 9.84 -11.48 -15.47
CA ASP A 71 8.69 -11.87 -16.28
C ASP A 71 9.07 -12.85 -17.40
N GLY A 72 8.07 -13.28 -18.17
CA GLY A 72 8.25 -14.25 -19.27
C GLY A 72 9.14 -13.79 -20.43
N VAL A 73 9.49 -12.50 -20.51
CA VAL A 73 10.41 -11.95 -21.51
C VAL A 73 11.73 -11.47 -20.90
N GLY A 74 11.98 -11.81 -19.62
CA GLY A 74 13.24 -11.56 -18.93
C GLY A 74 13.36 -10.18 -18.25
N ARG A 75 12.30 -9.36 -18.23
CA ARG A 75 12.33 -8.04 -17.55
C ARG A 75 12.56 -8.24 -16.07
N MET A 76 13.45 -7.41 -15.52
CA MET A 76 13.72 -7.35 -14.09
C MET A 76 12.72 -6.41 -13.43
N GLY A 77 12.10 -6.84 -12.34
CA GLY A 77 11.32 -5.96 -11.48
C GLY A 77 12.20 -5.28 -10.44
N ASN A 78 11.73 -4.16 -9.89
CA ASN A 78 12.40 -3.43 -8.83
C ASN A 78 11.37 -2.88 -7.83
N ALA A 79 11.79 -2.76 -6.57
CA ALA A 79 11.01 -2.14 -5.50
C ALA A 79 11.85 -1.03 -4.86
N ILE A 80 11.33 0.19 -4.84
CA ILE A 80 12.01 1.38 -4.31
C ILE A 80 11.08 2.03 -3.28
N ASP A 81 11.59 2.34 -2.09
CA ASP A 81 10.84 3.01 -1.02
C ASP A 81 9.45 2.38 -0.78
N SER A 82 9.41 1.06 -0.64
CA SER A 82 8.16 0.30 -0.63
C SER A 82 8.20 -0.85 0.37
N ILE A 83 7.04 -1.21 0.92
CA ILE A 83 6.85 -2.39 1.75
C ILE A 83 6.01 -3.41 0.98
N VAL A 84 6.44 -4.66 0.99
CA VAL A 84 5.73 -5.77 0.34
C VAL A 84 5.41 -6.86 1.35
N SER A 85 4.12 -7.11 1.52
CA SER A 85 3.60 -8.11 2.46
C SER A 85 3.79 -9.54 1.96
N LEU A 86 3.76 -10.48 2.90
CA LEU A 86 3.85 -11.92 2.66
C LEU A 86 2.81 -12.43 1.64
N GLY A 87 3.10 -13.53 0.97
CA GLY A 87 2.25 -14.12 -0.07
C GLY A 87 2.35 -13.44 -1.44
N SER A 88 2.89 -12.22 -1.50
CA SER A 88 2.90 -11.43 -2.73
C SER A 88 3.95 -11.92 -3.74
N VAL A 89 3.59 -11.88 -5.04
CA VAL A 89 4.48 -12.27 -6.15
C VAL A 89 4.50 -11.17 -7.21
N LEU A 90 5.66 -10.53 -7.36
CA LEU A 90 5.88 -9.44 -8.31
C LEU A 90 6.82 -9.92 -9.41
N SER A 91 6.30 -10.02 -10.63
CA SER A 91 7.02 -10.56 -11.80
C SER A 91 7.32 -9.45 -12.79
N GLY A 92 8.59 -9.04 -12.93
CA GLY A 92 8.99 -7.98 -13.85
C GLY A 92 8.25 -6.66 -13.64
N THR A 93 7.82 -6.40 -12.40
CA THR A 93 7.02 -5.23 -12.00
C THR A 93 7.93 -4.09 -11.51
N HIS A 94 7.62 -2.87 -11.90
CA HIS A 94 8.19 -1.67 -11.30
C HIS A 94 7.30 -1.20 -10.14
N LEU A 95 7.82 -1.27 -8.91
CA LEU A 95 7.15 -0.83 -7.68
C LEU A 95 7.93 0.33 -7.06
N GLU A 96 7.25 1.44 -6.79
CA GLU A 96 7.87 2.62 -6.18
C GLU A 96 6.91 3.32 -5.22
N ARG A 97 7.41 3.76 -4.07
CA ARG A 97 6.66 4.54 -3.06
C ARG A 97 5.28 3.94 -2.76
N SER A 98 5.23 2.64 -2.52
CA SER A 98 3.96 1.91 -2.40
C SER A 98 3.94 0.91 -1.23
N VAL A 99 2.74 0.72 -0.67
CA VAL A 99 2.47 -0.29 0.36
C VAL A 99 1.64 -1.41 -0.27
N VAL A 100 2.21 -2.61 -0.32
CA VAL A 100 1.58 -3.78 -0.94
C VAL A 100 1.10 -4.76 0.13
N GLY A 101 -0.22 -4.94 0.19
CA GLY A 101 -0.92 -5.88 1.05
C GLY A 101 -0.67 -7.34 0.67
N PRO A 102 -1.01 -8.27 1.57
CA PRO A 102 -0.64 -9.68 1.43
C PRO A 102 -1.31 -10.32 0.22
N TRP A 103 -0.65 -11.33 -0.34
CA TRP A 103 -1.15 -12.11 -1.49
C TRP A 103 -1.43 -11.29 -2.76
N THR A 104 -0.78 -10.14 -2.91
CA THR A 104 -0.86 -9.35 -4.14
C THR A 104 -0.07 -10.01 -5.26
N LEU A 105 -0.66 -10.10 -6.45
CA LEU A 105 -0.01 -10.57 -7.66
C LEU A 105 0.22 -9.39 -8.61
N SER A 106 1.40 -9.32 -9.22
CA SER A 106 1.68 -8.33 -10.25
C SER A 106 2.50 -8.93 -11.39
N ALA A 107 2.04 -8.71 -12.61
CA ALA A 107 2.57 -9.32 -13.82
C ALA A 107 3.57 -8.40 -14.56
N GLY A 108 4.17 -8.98 -15.61
CA GLY A 108 5.28 -8.38 -16.36
C GLY A 108 4.96 -7.00 -16.93
N GLY A 109 5.86 -6.03 -16.67
CA GLY A 109 5.74 -4.66 -17.17
C GLY A 109 4.66 -3.83 -16.49
N ALA A 110 4.01 -4.34 -15.43
CA ALA A 110 3.17 -3.52 -14.60
C ALA A 110 3.98 -2.44 -13.87
N THR A 111 3.34 -1.30 -13.64
CA THR A 111 3.91 -0.17 -12.89
C THR A 111 2.97 0.22 -11.77
N ILE A 112 3.47 0.21 -10.53
CA ILE A 112 2.73 0.57 -9.33
C ILE A 112 3.52 1.65 -8.62
N THR A 113 2.95 2.85 -8.53
CA THR A 113 3.63 4.04 -8.01
C THR A 113 2.71 4.78 -7.06
N ASP A 114 3.24 5.26 -5.93
CA ASP A 114 2.47 6.07 -4.98
C ASP A 114 1.15 5.41 -4.58
N SER A 115 1.13 4.13 -4.23
CA SER A 115 -0.14 3.40 -4.11
C SER A 115 -0.22 2.52 -2.87
N VAL A 116 -1.44 2.32 -2.42
CA VAL A 116 -1.79 1.37 -1.35
C VAL A 116 -2.64 0.26 -1.96
N LEU A 117 -2.10 -0.95 -1.98
CA LEU A 117 -2.79 -2.14 -2.45
C LEU A 117 -3.18 -2.98 -1.25
N PHE A 118 -4.46 -3.29 -1.11
CA PHE A 118 -4.94 -4.23 -0.10
C PHE A 118 -4.74 -5.68 -0.55
N ASP A 119 -5.21 -6.59 0.29
CA ASP A 119 -5.07 -8.02 0.15
C ASP A 119 -5.60 -8.53 -1.20
N HIS A 120 -4.88 -9.49 -1.79
CA HIS A 120 -5.31 -10.21 -3.00
C HIS A 120 -5.60 -9.32 -4.21
N VAL A 121 -4.93 -8.18 -4.33
CA VAL A 121 -4.98 -7.39 -5.56
C VAL A 121 -4.22 -8.11 -6.67
N ASP A 122 -4.80 -8.18 -7.87
CA ASP A 122 -4.17 -8.77 -9.06
C ASP A 122 -3.93 -7.68 -10.10
N VAL A 123 -2.66 -7.41 -10.41
CA VAL A 123 -2.23 -6.39 -11.36
C VAL A 123 -1.74 -7.06 -12.65
N GLY A 124 -2.57 -6.99 -13.68
CA GLY A 124 -2.29 -7.58 -14.99
C GLY A 124 -1.06 -7.00 -15.71
N ALA A 125 -0.58 -7.73 -16.72
CA ALA A 125 0.63 -7.37 -17.44
C ALA A 125 0.50 -5.98 -18.10
N GLY A 126 1.50 -5.12 -17.92
CA GLY A 126 1.48 -3.75 -18.45
C GLY A 126 0.46 -2.81 -17.81
N ALA A 127 -0.27 -3.23 -16.77
CA ALA A 127 -1.20 -2.36 -16.06
C ALA A 127 -0.46 -1.27 -15.30
N ARG A 128 -1.12 -0.12 -15.10
CA ARG A 128 -0.52 1.06 -14.44
C ARG A 128 -1.41 1.53 -13.30
N VAL A 129 -0.84 1.55 -12.11
CA VAL A 129 -1.46 2.07 -10.89
C VAL A 129 -0.62 3.25 -10.42
N HIS A 130 -1.26 4.41 -10.29
CA HIS A 130 -0.61 5.62 -9.82
C HIS A 130 -1.51 6.32 -8.82
N ARG A 131 -0.97 6.71 -7.66
CA ARG A 131 -1.69 7.52 -6.67
C ARG A 131 -3.08 6.99 -6.35
N ALA A 132 -3.14 5.70 -6.02
CA ALA A 132 -4.39 4.98 -5.85
C ALA A 132 -4.43 4.10 -4.60
N ILE A 133 -5.64 3.88 -4.10
CA ILE A 133 -5.98 2.87 -3.10
C ILE A 133 -6.82 1.80 -3.79
N LEU A 134 -6.28 0.59 -3.86
CA LEU A 134 -6.98 -0.59 -4.38
C LEU A 134 -7.42 -1.45 -3.20
N ASP A 135 -8.74 -1.52 -2.95
CA ASP A 135 -9.30 -2.37 -1.88
C ASP A 135 -9.19 -3.87 -2.24
N LYS A 136 -9.61 -4.74 -1.32
CA LYS A 136 -9.39 -6.18 -1.39
C LYS A 136 -9.93 -6.81 -2.68
N ASN A 137 -9.19 -7.76 -3.22
CA ASN A 137 -9.57 -8.55 -4.41
C ASN A 137 -9.80 -7.72 -5.69
N VAL A 138 -9.27 -6.51 -5.78
CA VAL A 138 -9.34 -5.73 -7.01
C VAL A 138 -8.48 -6.40 -8.09
N VAL A 139 -9.03 -6.53 -9.29
CA VAL A 139 -8.36 -7.15 -10.44
C VAL A 139 -8.21 -6.14 -11.56
N LEU A 140 -6.98 -5.85 -11.97
CA LEU A 140 -6.68 -5.05 -13.15
C LEU A 140 -6.36 -6.00 -14.30
N GLU A 141 -7.11 -5.89 -15.39
CA GLU A 141 -6.80 -6.62 -16.62
C GLU A 141 -5.51 -6.10 -17.27
N PRO A 142 -4.87 -6.89 -18.16
CA PRO A 142 -3.65 -6.46 -18.84
C PRO A 142 -3.81 -5.09 -19.52
N GLY A 143 -2.91 -4.16 -19.17
CA GLY A 143 -2.89 -2.79 -19.69
C GLY A 143 -3.95 -1.85 -19.10
N ALA A 144 -4.74 -2.28 -18.11
CA ALA A 144 -5.67 -1.41 -17.41
C ALA A 144 -4.92 -0.32 -16.61
N THR A 145 -5.60 0.80 -16.38
CA THR A 145 -5.04 1.96 -15.67
C THR A 145 -5.93 2.37 -14.50
N VAL A 146 -5.32 2.77 -13.39
CA VAL A 146 -6.01 3.40 -12.25
C VAL A 146 -5.16 4.54 -11.71
N GLY A 147 -5.77 5.71 -11.52
CA GLY A 147 -5.15 6.94 -11.05
C GLY A 147 -4.16 7.57 -12.04
N VAL A 148 -4.24 7.15 -13.30
CA VAL A 148 -3.46 7.71 -14.42
C VAL A 148 -4.27 8.75 -15.20
N ASP A 149 -5.57 8.52 -15.37
CA ASP A 149 -6.49 9.45 -16.05
C ASP A 149 -7.70 9.69 -15.14
N ARG A 150 -7.69 10.87 -14.51
CA ARG A 150 -8.75 11.31 -13.59
C ARG A 150 -10.14 11.25 -14.24
N SER A 151 -10.26 11.63 -15.50
CA SER A 151 -11.57 11.69 -16.17
C SER A 151 -12.11 10.29 -16.41
N LEU A 152 -11.24 9.37 -16.81
CA LEU A 152 -11.58 7.96 -16.99
C LEU A 152 -11.95 7.30 -15.67
N ASP A 153 -11.21 7.57 -14.60
CA ASP A 153 -11.48 7.00 -13.28
C ASP A 153 -12.83 7.49 -12.71
N ILE A 154 -13.16 8.77 -12.90
CA ILE A 154 -14.49 9.30 -12.57
C ILE A 154 -15.57 8.65 -13.44
N ALA A 155 -15.33 8.49 -14.75
CA ALA A 155 -16.28 7.86 -15.66
C ALA A 155 -16.54 6.38 -15.32
N ARG A 156 -15.55 5.68 -14.74
CA ARG A 156 -15.69 4.32 -14.20
C ARG A 156 -16.44 4.27 -12.86
N GLY A 157 -16.78 5.42 -12.28
CA GLY A 157 -17.47 5.53 -11.01
C GLY A 157 -16.56 5.37 -9.79
N PHE A 158 -15.25 5.52 -9.95
CA PHE A 158 -14.33 5.49 -8.83
C PHE A 158 -14.43 6.78 -8.01
N THR A 159 -14.09 6.68 -6.73
CA THR A 159 -13.94 7.88 -5.91
C THR A 159 -12.58 8.49 -6.21
N VAL A 160 -12.55 9.77 -6.60
CA VAL A 160 -11.30 10.51 -6.80
C VAL A 160 -11.31 11.75 -5.92
N THR A 161 -10.38 11.84 -4.98
CA THR A 161 -10.30 12.99 -4.05
C THR A 161 -9.89 14.27 -4.78
N ASP A 162 -10.06 15.44 -4.15
CA ASP A 162 -9.55 16.73 -4.67
C ASP A 162 -8.02 16.73 -4.70
N SER A 163 -7.43 16.15 -3.64
CA SER A 163 -6.20 15.36 -3.63
C SER A 163 -5.68 14.89 -4.97
N GLY A 164 -6.56 14.12 -5.64
CA GLY A 164 -6.35 13.31 -6.83
C GLY A 164 -5.86 11.90 -6.50
N ILE A 165 -6.25 11.37 -5.34
CA ILE A 165 -6.11 9.96 -4.98
C ILE A 165 -7.31 9.22 -5.54
N THR A 166 -7.07 8.13 -6.27
CA THR A 166 -8.15 7.29 -6.82
C THR A 166 -8.41 6.10 -5.92
N VAL A 167 -9.67 5.85 -5.56
CA VAL A 167 -10.07 4.72 -4.72
C VAL A 167 -10.95 3.77 -5.50
N VAL A 168 -10.52 2.50 -5.55
CA VAL A 168 -11.25 1.40 -6.18
C VAL A 168 -11.77 0.47 -5.08
N GLY A 169 -13.09 0.25 -5.07
CA GLY A 169 -13.74 -0.60 -4.08
C GLY A 169 -13.47 -2.09 -4.27
N LYS A 170 -13.65 -2.86 -3.19
CA LYS A 170 -13.41 -4.32 -3.17
C LYS A 170 -14.08 -5.07 -4.31
N ASN A 171 -13.40 -6.12 -4.76
CA ASN A 171 -13.84 -7.04 -5.83
C ASN A 171 -14.07 -6.38 -7.20
N ALA A 172 -13.68 -5.11 -7.40
CA ALA A 172 -13.81 -4.48 -8.69
C ALA A 172 -12.87 -5.14 -9.71
N ARG A 173 -13.37 -5.29 -10.95
CA ARG A 173 -12.55 -5.70 -12.09
C ARG A 173 -12.43 -4.53 -13.05
N ILE A 174 -11.19 -4.13 -13.34
CA ILE A 174 -10.89 -2.96 -14.16
C ILE A 174 -10.41 -3.44 -15.52
N THR A 175 -11.19 -3.14 -16.55
CA THR A 175 -10.84 -3.40 -17.95
C THR A 175 -10.01 -2.25 -18.50
N ARG A 176 -9.34 -2.50 -19.64
CA ARG A 176 -8.61 -1.45 -20.37
C ARG A 176 -9.52 -0.30 -20.81
#